data_AF-A0A2V8N2P0-F1
#
_entry.id   AF-A0A2V8N2P0-F1
#
_cell.length_a   1.000
_cell.length_b   1.000
_cell.length_c   1.000
_cell.angle_alpha   90.00
_cell.angle_beta   90.00
_cell.angle_gamma   90.00
#
_symmetry.space_group_name_H-M   'P 1'
#
loop_
_entity.id
_entity.type
_entity.pdbx_description
1 polymer ?
#
loop_
_entity_poly.entity_id
_entity_poly.type
_entity_poly.pdbx_seq_one_letter_code
_entity_poly.pdbx_strand_id
1 'polypeptide(L)'
;MVNDSMKDCPFCKVPLDPGIVALAAERQEKANRAYSDANFLKIAATSMFVFLGIGLIPLLGFVYYGFIFTFVVVLVMLIRWQVKFSGLLTDDPDYQRAKRSRNIALILWLLAIPLGFLVRPFLSFFLSRLF
;
A
#
# COMPACT_ATOMS: atom_id res chain seq x y z
N MET A 1 -23.96 -1.67 -2.03
CA MET A 1 -23.22 -2.58 -2.93
C MET A 1 -24.25 -3.17 -3.88
N VAL A 2 -24.06 -2.99 -5.18
CA VAL A 2 -24.96 -3.51 -6.22
C VAL A 2 -24.35 -4.83 -6.70
N ASN A 3 -25.12 -5.92 -6.65
CA ASN A 3 -24.66 -7.23 -7.09
C ASN A 3 -25.27 -7.55 -8.46
N ASP A 4 -24.52 -8.26 -9.30
CA ASP A 4 -24.94 -8.73 -10.63
C ASP A 4 -26.23 -9.56 -10.63
N SER A 5 -26.58 -10.17 -9.50
CA SER A 5 -27.82 -10.92 -9.29
C SER A 5 -29.02 -10.08 -8.84
N MET A 6 -28.88 -8.77 -8.64
CA MET A 6 -29.98 -7.90 -8.20
C MET A 6 -30.86 -7.49 -9.38
N LYS A 7 -32.13 -7.92 -9.36
CA LYS A 7 -33.16 -7.53 -10.35
C LYS A 7 -33.85 -6.22 -10.01
N ASP A 8 -33.97 -5.91 -8.72
CA ASP A 8 -34.65 -4.72 -8.23
C ASP A 8 -33.72 -3.93 -7.28
N CYS A 9 -33.77 -2.60 -7.36
CA CYS A 9 -33.02 -1.76 -6.42
C CYS A 9 -33.63 -1.84 -5.02
N PRO A 10 -32.86 -2.14 -3.95
CA PRO A 10 -33.40 -2.28 -2.60
C PRO A 10 -33.97 -0.97 -2.02
N PHE A 11 -33.56 0.19 -2.54
CA PHE A 11 -34.02 1.49 -2.05
C PHE A 11 -35.25 2.01 -2.79
N CYS A 12 -35.25 1.94 -4.13
CA CYS A 12 -36.32 2.51 -4.95
C CYS A 12 -37.24 1.48 -5.61
N LYS A 13 -36.95 0.16 -5.48
CA LYS A 13 -37.70 -0.95 -6.09
C LYS A 13 -37.92 -0.83 -7.60
N VAL A 14 -37.10 -0.02 -8.28
CA VAL A 14 -37.11 0.10 -9.74
C VAL A 14 -36.39 -1.11 -10.33
N PRO A 15 -36.92 -1.73 -11.40
CA PRO A 15 -36.24 -2.81 -12.11
C PRO A 15 -34.94 -2.28 -12.69
N LEU A 16 -33.84 -2.96 -12.37
CA LEU A 16 -32.51 -2.61 -12.84
C LEU A 16 -32.22 -3.38 -14.14
N ASP A 17 -31.70 -2.68 -15.15
CA ASP A 17 -31.20 -3.33 -16.34
C ASP A 17 -29.95 -4.17 -16.00
N PRO A 18 -29.96 -5.50 -16.23
CA PRO A 18 -28.83 -6.37 -15.90
C PRO A 18 -27.52 -5.95 -16.59
N GLY A 19 -27.59 -5.28 -17.75
CA GLY A 19 -26.41 -4.74 -18.43
C GLY A 19 -25.70 -3.65 -17.62
N ILE A 20 -26.45 -2.68 -17.09
CA ILE A 20 -25.88 -1.60 -16.27
C ILE A 20 -25.40 -2.10 -14.90
N VAL A 21 -26.09 -3.07 -14.30
CA VAL A 21 -25.71 -3.69 -13.03
C VAL A 21 -24.38 -4.42 -13.15
N ALA A 22 -24.18 -5.20 -14.21
CA ALA A 22 -22.93 -5.93 -14.45
C ALA A 22 -21.74 -4.96 -14.61
N LEU A 23 -21.91 -3.87 -15.37
CA LEU A 23 -20.88 -2.86 -15.56
C LEU A 23 -20.55 -2.10 -14.26
N ALA A 24 -21.56 -1.81 -13.44
CA ALA A 24 -21.36 -1.19 -12.14
C ALA A 24 -20.62 -2.12 -11.17
N ALA A 25 -20.98 -3.41 -11.14
CA ALA A 25 -20.33 -4.43 -10.32
C ALA A 25 -18.85 -4.61 -10.71
N GLU A 26 -18.53 -4.68 -12.01
CA GLU A 26 -17.15 -4.81 -12.49
C GLU A 26 -16.28 -3.59 -12.08
N ARG A 27 -16.84 -2.38 -12.15
CA ARG A 27 -16.15 -1.16 -11.70
C ARG A 27 -15.90 -1.18 -10.20
N GLN A 28 -16.90 -1.57 -9.42
CA GLN A 28 -16.77 -1.71 -7.96
C GLN A 28 -15.73 -2.75 -7.59
N GLU A 29 -15.69 -3.89 -8.29
CA GLU A 29 -14.69 -4.92 -8.06
C GLU A 29 -13.27 -4.40 -8.33
N LYS A 30 -13.06 -3.66 -9.43
CA LYS A 30 -11.78 -3.02 -9.73
C LYS A 30 -11.37 -2.01 -8.67
N ALA A 31 -12.30 -1.18 -8.19
CA ALA A 31 -12.04 -0.22 -7.13
C ALA A 31 -11.68 -0.92 -5.80
N ASN A 32 -12.39 -2.00 -5.45
CA ASN A 32 -12.13 -2.75 -4.23
C ASN A 32 -10.77 -3.47 -4.28
N ARG A 33 -10.39 -4.03 -5.45
CA ARG A 33 -9.05 -4.59 -5.68
C ARG A 33 -7.97 -3.52 -5.54
N ALA A 34 -8.18 -2.33 -6.07
CA ALA A 34 -7.24 -1.21 -5.93
C ALA A 34 -7.06 -0.79 -4.47
N TYR A 35 -8.15 -0.76 -3.69
CA TYR A 35 -8.11 -0.48 -2.25
C TYR A 35 -7.37 -1.54 -1.46
N SER A 36 -7.66 -2.82 -1.70
CA SER A 36 -6.98 -3.94 -1.05
C SER A 36 -5.47 -3.91 -1.30
N ASP A 37 -5.07 -3.74 -2.57
CA ASP A 37 -3.64 -3.61 -2.93
C ASP A 37 -2.99 -2.40 -2.24
N ALA A 38 -3.67 -1.24 -2.20
CA ALA A 38 -3.13 -0.05 -1.53
C ALA A 38 -2.99 -0.22 -0.02
N ASN A 39 -3.93 -0.92 0.62
CA ASN A 39 -3.86 -1.21 2.04
C ASN A 39 -2.75 -2.22 2.37
N PHE A 40 -2.60 -3.26 1.54
CA PHE A 40 -1.47 -4.18 1.66
C PHE A 40 -0.13 -3.45 1.52
N LEU A 41 -0.03 -2.52 0.58
CA LEU A 41 1.15 -1.70 0.35
C LEU A 41 1.49 -0.81 1.56
N LYS A 42 0.48 -0.24 2.23
CA LYS A 42 0.66 0.47 3.50
C LYS A 42 1.17 -0.46 4.60
N ILE A 43 0.63 -1.67 4.73
CA ILE A 43 1.09 -2.65 5.73
C ILE A 43 2.54 -3.07 5.46
N ALA A 44 2.90 -3.31 4.20
CA ALA A 44 4.27 -3.62 3.80
C ALA A 44 5.24 -2.46 4.08
N ALA A 45 4.81 -1.22 3.84
CA ALA A 45 5.59 -0.04 4.20
C ALA A 45 5.78 0.06 5.73
N THR A 46 4.77 -0.26 6.54
CA THR A 46 4.91 -0.29 8.00
C THR A 46 5.83 -1.41 8.47
N SER A 47 5.75 -2.61 7.89
CA SER A 47 6.62 -3.73 8.29
C SER A 47 8.10 -3.47 7.98
N MET A 48 8.39 -2.71 6.92
CA MET A 48 9.74 -2.20 6.64
C MET A 48 10.32 -1.40 7.82
N PHE A 49 9.52 -0.55 8.49
CA PHE A 49 9.98 0.17 9.69
C PHE A 49 10.22 -0.76 10.88
N VAL A 50 9.48 -1.86 11.00
CA VAL A 50 9.74 -2.87 12.03
C VAL A 50 11.09 -3.54 11.80
N PHE A 51 11.40 -3.93 10.55
CA PHE A 51 12.72 -4.46 10.19
C PHE A 51 13.84 -3.45 10.44
N LEU A 52 13.60 -2.18 10.15
CA LEU A 52 14.54 -1.11 10.47
C LEU A 52 14.80 -1.01 11.98
N GLY A 53 13.74 -1.00 12.78
CA GLY A 53 13.83 -0.92 14.24
C GLY A 53 14.62 -2.08 14.85
N ILE A 54 14.37 -3.30 14.38
CA ILE A 54 15.09 -4.50 14.85
C ILE A 54 16.54 -4.48 14.36
N GLY A 55 16.79 -4.01 13.14
CA GLY A 55 18.13 -3.93 12.54
C GLY A 55 19.07 -2.90 13.17
N LEU A 56 18.58 -2.04 14.08
CA LEU A 56 19.40 -1.16 14.91
C LEU A 56 20.17 -1.90 16.00
N ILE A 57 19.74 -3.12 16.36
CA ILE A 57 20.43 -3.94 17.34
C ILE A 57 21.72 -4.48 16.69
N PRO A 58 22.92 -4.14 17.21
CA PRO A 58 24.20 -4.46 16.56
C PRO A 58 24.42 -5.96 16.34
N LEU A 59 23.85 -6.80 17.22
CA LEU A 59 23.91 -8.26 17.15
C LEU A 59 23.09 -8.87 16.00
N LEU A 60 22.13 -8.13 15.43
CA LEU A 60 21.18 -8.63 14.42
C LEU A 60 21.41 -7.97 13.06
N GLY A 61 22.68 -7.83 12.66
CA GLY A 61 23.07 -7.17 11.41
C GLY A 61 22.44 -7.77 10.14
N PHE A 62 22.02 -9.04 10.16
CA PHE A 62 21.34 -9.68 9.03
C PHE A 62 19.94 -9.10 8.76
N VAL A 63 19.26 -8.59 9.79
CA VAL A 63 17.89 -8.08 9.69
C VAL A 63 17.83 -6.83 8.81
N TYR A 64 18.95 -6.11 8.68
CA TYR A 64 19.08 -4.99 7.75
C TYR A 64 18.90 -5.39 6.28
N TYR A 65 19.30 -6.61 5.89
CA TYR A 65 19.01 -7.10 4.54
C TYR A 65 17.50 -7.30 4.32
N GLY A 66 16.77 -7.67 5.38
CA GLY A 66 15.31 -7.69 5.38
C GLY A 66 14.70 -6.31 5.15
N PHE A 67 15.27 -5.26 5.76
CA PHE A 67 14.90 -3.87 5.45
C PHE A 67 15.17 -3.50 3.99
N ILE A 68 16.36 -3.79 3.45
CA ILE A 68 16.68 -3.51 2.04
C ILE A 68 15.71 -4.25 1.10
N PHE A 69 15.47 -5.53 1.37
CA PHE A 69 14.56 -6.33 0.56
C PHE A 69 13.14 -5.76 0.57
N THR A 70 12.59 -5.47 1.76
CA THR A 70 11.25 -4.88 1.88
C THR A 70 11.17 -3.49 1.27
N PHE A 71 12.22 -2.69 1.35
CA PHE A 71 12.31 -1.37 0.70
C PHE A 71 12.16 -1.46 -0.83
N VAL A 72 12.84 -2.42 -1.46
CA VAL A 72 12.72 -2.67 -2.91
C VAL A 72 11.35 -3.23 -3.27
N VAL A 73 10.82 -4.17 -2.48
CA VAL A 73 9.48 -4.74 -2.69
C VAL A 73 8.40 -3.65 -2.64
N VAL A 74 8.44 -2.77 -1.63
CA VAL A 74 7.48 -1.66 -1.49
C VAL A 74 7.58 -0.71 -2.68
N LEU A 75 8.79 -0.41 -3.17
CA LEU A 75 8.99 0.42 -4.37
C LEU A 75 8.35 -0.23 -5.61
N VAL A 76 8.61 -1.52 -5.85
CA VAL A 76 8.02 -2.25 -6.98
C VAL A 76 6.50 -2.27 -6.89
N MET A 77 5.96 -2.48 -5.68
CA MET A 77 4.50 -2.45 -5.46
C MET A 77 3.91 -1.06 -5.69
N LEU A 78 4.60 0.02 -5.31
CA LEU A 78 4.16 1.40 -5.55
C LEU A 78 4.08 1.69 -7.04
N ILE A 79 5.12 1.32 -7.80
CA ILE A 79 5.17 1.48 -9.26
C ILE A 79 4.06 0.65 -9.90
N ARG A 80 3.91 -0.62 -9.51
CA ARG A 80 2.87 -1.52 -10.04
C ARG A 80 1.47 -0.97 -9.78
N TRP A 81 1.22 -0.47 -8.59
CA TRP A 81 -0.08 0.11 -8.24
C TRP A 81 -0.35 1.36 -9.07
N GLN A 82 0.66 2.23 -9.24
CA GLN A 82 0.55 3.43 -10.06
C GLN A 82 0.19 3.07 -11.51
N VAL A 83 0.93 2.15 -12.15
CA VAL A 83 0.70 1.75 -13.54
C VAL A 83 -0.68 1.11 -13.72
N LYS A 84 -1.11 0.26 -12.77
CA LYS A 84 -2.34 -0.52 -12.92
C LYS A 84 -3.62 0.27 -12.61
N PHE A 85 -3.56 1.21 -11.66
CA PHE A 85 -4.76 1.83 -11.09
C PHE A 85 -4.80 3.37 -11.21
N SER A 86 -3.79 4.03 -11.79
CA SER A 86 -3.80 5.50 -11.95
C SER A 86 -4.88 6.00 -12.91
N GLY A 87 -5.29 5.18 -13.89
CA GLY A 87 -6.25 5.55 -14.93
C GLY A 87 -7.72 5.24 -14.62
N LEU A 88 -8.04 4.77 -13.41
CA LEU A 88 -9.42 4.47 -13.03
C LEU A 88 -10.21 5.77 -12.86
N LEU A 89 -11.09 6.08 -13.82
CA LEU A 89 -12.06 7.16 -13.72
C LEU A 89 -13.30 6.64 -12.97
N THR A 90 -13.26 6.67 -11.65
CA THR A 90 -14.41 6.37 -10.79
C THR A 90 -14.55 7.43 -9.69
N ASP A 91 -15.78 7.77 -9.35
CA ASP A 91 -16.13 8.69 -8.25
C ASP A 91 -16.38 7.93 -6.93
N ASP A 92 -16.02 6.64 -6.89
CA ASP A 92 -16.17 5.83 -5.69
C ASP A 92 -15.27 6.33 -4.55
N PRO A 93 -15.80 6.54 -3.33
CA PRO A 93 -15.03 7.02 -2.19
C PRO A 93 -13.91 6.05 -1.79
N ASP A 94 -14.06 4.76 -2.09
CA ASP A 94 -13.05 3.74 -1.81
C ASP A 94 -11.80 3.89 -2.69
N TYR A 95 -11.95 4.41 -3.92
CA TYR A 95 -10.80 4.72 -4.77
C TYR A 95 -10.00 5.92 -4.23
N GLN A 96 -10.68 6.93 -3.67
CA GLN A 96 -10.02 8.04 -2.98
C GLN A 96 -9.26 7.58 -1.74
N ARG A 97 -9.85 6.66 -0.97
CA ARG A 97 -9.17 6.01 0.16
C ARG A 97 -7.95 5.22 -0.30
N ALA A 98 -8.02 4.52 -1.44
CA ALA A 98 -6.90 3.78 -2.01
C ALA A 98 -5.73 4.72 -2.37
N LYS A 99 -6.01 5.87 -3.02
CA LYS A 99 -5.00 6.92 -3.28
C LYS A 99 -4.37 7.45 -1.99
N ARG A 100 -5.17 7.65 -0.94
CA ARG A 100 -4.67 8.10 0.37
C ARG A 100 -3.73 7.06 0.98
N SER A 101 -4.10 5.78 0.98
CA SER A 101 -3.25 4.69 1.48
C SER A 101 -1.94 4.58 0.70
N ARG A 102 -1.99 4.69 -0.64
CA ARG A 102 -0.78 4.77 -1.48
C ARG A 102 0.10 5.97 -1.11
N ASN A 103 -0.49 7.15 -0.91
CA ASN A 103 0.25 8.35 -0.53
C ASN A 103 0.92 8.19 0.83
N ILE A 104 0.22 7.63 1.82
CA ILE A 104 0.78 7.33 3.14
C ILE A 104 1.98 6.39 2.99
N ALA A 105 1.85 5.33 2.21
CA ALA A 105 2.95 4.40 2.00
C ALA A 105 4.13 5.01 1.23
N LEU A 106 3.88 5.91 0.29
CA LEU A 106 4.92 6.67 -0.41
C LEU A 106 5.67 7.59 0.57
N ILE A 107 4.95 8.28 1.45
CA ILE A 107 5.54 9.11 2.50
C ILE A 107 6.39 8.25 3.45
N LEU A 108 5.86 7.11 3.90
CA LEU A 108 6.59 6.14 4.73
C LEU A 108 7.87 5.65 4.03
N TRP A 109 7.78 5.32 2.74
CA TRP A 109 8.94 4.91 1.95
C TRP A 109 9.99 6.01 1.83
N LEU A 110 9.58 7.26 1.56
CA LEU A 110 10.49 8.40 1.51
C LEU A 110 11.16 8.66 2.86
N LEU A 111 10.42 8.55 3.97
CA LEU A 111 10.96 8.70 5.33
C LEU A 111 11.96 7.59 5.68
N ALA A 112 11.80 6.40 5.13
CA ALA A 112 12.72 5.30 5.37
C ALA A 112 14.12 5.52 4.75
N ILE A 113 14.25 6.41 3.76
CA ILE A 113 15.55 6.75 3.17
C ILE A 113 16.48 7.41 4.19
N PRO A 114 16.15 8.58 4.77
CA PRO A 114 17.03 9.20 5.76
C PRO A 114 17.17 8.33 7.01
N LEU A 115 16.09 7.67 7.47
CA LEU A 115 16.17 6.84 8.68
C LEU A 115 17.02 5.59 8.47
N GLY A 116 16.89 4.89 7.35
CA GLY A 116 17.63 3.66 7.07
C GLY A 116 19.08 3.88 6.69
N PHE A 117 19.37 4.96 5.96
CA PHE A 117 20.71 5.22 5.44
C PHE A 117 21.53 6.19 6.29
N LEU A 118 20.93 6.99 7.18
CA LEU A 118 21.69 7.85 8.11
C LEU A 118 21.88 7.20 9.47
N VAL A 119 20.84 6.57 10.04
CA VAL A 119 20.89 6.11 11.44
C VAL A 119 21.88 4.96 11.61
N ARG A 120 21.89 3.97 10.71
CA ARG A 120 22.79 2.82 10.84
C ARG A 120 24.27 3.16 10.71
N PRO A 121 24.76 3.89 9.69
CA PRO A 121 26.18 4.24 9.62
C PRO A 121 26.59 5.12 10.79
N PHE A 122 25.72 6.04 11.23
CA PHE A 122 25.97 6.85 12.43
C PHE A 122 26.10 5.98 13.68
N LEU A 123 25.20 5.01 13.90
CA LEU A 123 25.26 4.08 15.03
C LEU A 123 26.54 3.22 14.99
N SER A 124 26.91 2.72 13.81
CA SER A 124 28.14 1.94 13.62
C SER A 124 29.40 2.76 13.87
N PHE A 125 29.41 4.02 13.43
CA PHE A 125 30.51 4.95 13.65
C PHE A 125 30.68 5.24 15.14
N PHE A 126 29.59 5.53 15.86
CA PHE A 126 29.62 5.75 17.30
C PHE A 126 30.06 4.51 18.07
N LEU A 127 29.54 3.32 17.73
CA LEU A 127 29.96 2.07 18.39
C LEU A 127 31.44 1.76 18.16
N SER A 128 31.96 1.98 16.95
CA SER A 128 33.39 1.78 16.64
C SER A 128 34.33 2.78 17.32
N ARG A 129 33.79 3.87 17.87
CA ARG A 129 34.53 4.88 18.64
C ARG A 129 34.51 4.62 20.14
N LEU A 130 33.56 3.81 20.61
CA LEU A 130 33.26 3.60 22.04
C LEU A 130 33.85 2.28 22.56
N PHE A 131 34.11 1.32 21.67
CA PHE A 131 34.88 0.09 21.87
C PHE A 131 36.17 0.15 21.06
#